data_AF-A0A397KYV4-F1
#
_entry.id   AF-A0A397KYV4-F1
#
_cell.length_a   1.000
_cell.length_b   1.000
_cell.length_c   1.000
_cell.angle_alpha   90.00
_cell.angle_beta   90.00
_cell.angle_gamma   90.00
#
_symmetry.space_group_name_H-M   'P 1'
#
loop_
_entity.id
_entity.type
_entity.pdbx_description
1 polymer ?
#
loop_
_entity_poly.entity_id
_entity_poly.type
_entity_poly.pdbx_seq_one_letter_code
_entity_poly.pdbx_strand_id
1 'polypeptide(L)'
;LSDIFEEFDEAPVASGSIAQVHRGTLKFQYPGHKVKSSEVAVKVRHPCVEEIMRRDFVIIKMAAKLTTFVPGLNWFRLDECVQQFSLYMLSQVDLSREASHLSRFIYNFRGWKDASFPKPVFPLVHPSVLVESFEHGESVARYVDGFEGHEWLKSKVAHIGTNALLKMLLVDNFVHADMHPGNILVRNNELSKTDRDNLLGFFKAVARRDGRTAAERTLKLSKQQNCPNPQTFVEEVEEVFRFWGTAEGESVHPADCMHELFEKMRNHRVNIDGNVSTVLFTTLVLEGWQRKLDPGYDIMRTLQKMLLKTDWMKSLSYTVDGLMAP
;
A
#
# COMPACT_ATOMS: atom_id res chain seq x y z
N LEU A 1 -12.10 -17.42 17.55
CA LEU A 1 -11.96 -16.44 16.44
C LEU A 1 -12.79 -15.19 16.71
N SER A 2 -14.09 -15.33 16.97
CA SER A 2 -15.01 -14.23 17.29
C SER A 2 -14.58 -13.32 18.45
N ASP A 3 -13.80 -13.82 19.42
CA ASP A 3 -13.38 -13.00 20.56
C ASP A 3 -12.25 -12.01 20.20
N ILE A 4 -11.51 -12.30 19.13
CA ILE A 4 -10.31 -11.55 18.72
C ILE A 4 -10.58 -10.72 17.45
N PHE A 5 -11.34 -11.28 16.50
CA PHE A 5 -11.56 -10.70 15.18
C PHE A 5 -13.00 -10.22 14.99
N GLU A 6 -13.15 -9.04 14.39
CA GLU A 6 -14.42 -8.47 13.95
C GLU A 6 -14.87 -9.17 12.67
N GLU A 7 -13.93 -9.33 11.74
CA GLU A 7 -14.07 -10.08 10.50
C GLU A 7 -12.84 -10.98 10.33
N PHE A 8 -13.03 -12.19 9.80
CA PHE A 8 -11.95 -13.12 9.50
C PHE A 8 -12.32 -13.92 8.26
N ASP A 9 -11.49 -13.82 7.21
CA ASP A 9 -11.68 -14.54 5.96
C ASP A 9 -11.17 -15.98 6.11
N GLU A 10 -12.10 -16.94 6.18
CA GLU A 10 -11.76 -18.37 6.29
C GLU A 10 -11.01 -18.89 5.06
N ALA A 11 -11.25 -18.28 3.88
CA ALA A 11 -10.46 -18.56 2.69
C ALA A 11 -9.09 -17.87 2.79
N PRO A 12 -7.97 -18.60 2.61
CA PRO A 12 -6.65 -17.99 2.66
C PRO A 12 -6.43 -17.06 1.46
N VAL A 13 -5.81 -15.91 1.70
CA VAL A 13 -5.38 -14.98 0.64
C VAL A 13 -4.12 -15.45 -0.06
N ALA A 14 -3.30 -16.25 0.63
CA ALA A 14 -2.09 -16.86 0.09
C ALA A 14 -1.77 -18.16 0.85
N SER A 15 -1.05 -19.08 0.20
CA SER A 15 -0.56 -20.30 0.83
C SER A 15 0.88 -20.55 0.41
N GLY A 16 1.77 -20.65 1.39
CA GLY A 16 3.17 -21.03 1.20
C GLY A 16 3.42 -22.47 1.67
N SER A 17 4.70 -22.87 1.66
CA SER A 17 5.13 -24.21 2.05
C SER A 17 4.94 -24.50 3.55
N ILE A 18 5.10 -23.50 4.41
CA ILE A 18 5.05 -23.65 5.88
C ILE A 18 3.69 -23.24 6.45
N ALA A 19 3.08 -22.21 5.89
CA ALA A 19 1.89 -21.59 6.44
C ALA A 19 0.98 -21.05 5.34
N GLN A 20 -0.29 -20.91 5.67
CA GLN A 20 -1.27 -20.16 4.90
C GLN A 20 -1.56 -18.83 5.57
N VAL A 21 -1.93 -17.84 4.78
CA VAL A 21 -2.19 -16.48 5.23
C VAL A 21 -3.67 -16.18 5.05
N HIS A 22 -4.31 -15.72 6.11
CA HIS A 22 -5.69 -15.26 6.12
C HIS A 22 -5.73 -13.75 6.34
N ARG A 23 -6.79 -13.12 5.86
CA ARG A 23 -7.07 -11.72 6.11
C ARG A 23 -8.07 -11.60 7.25
N GLY A 24 -7.89 -10.62 8.12
CA GLY A 24 -8.84 -10.37 9.19
C GLY A 24 -8.78 -8.94 9.70
N THR A 25 -9.73 -8.60 10.54
CA THR A 25 -9.88 -7.29 11.16
C THR A 25 -9.94 -7.48 12.68
N LEU A 26 -9.01 -6.85 13.41
CA LEU A 26 -8.95 -6.99 14.88
C LEU A 26 -10.06 -6.20 15.58
N LYS A 27 -10.66 -6.80 16.61
CA LYS A 27 -11.51 -6.10 17.57
C LYS A 27 -10.64 -5.26 18.51
N PHE A 28 -10.59 -3.95 18.30
CA PHE A 28 -10.05 -3.04 19.31
C PHE A 28 -11.17 -2.53 20.22
N GLN A 29 -11.26 -3.09 21.42
CA GLN A 29 -12.14 -2.56 22.48
C GLN A 29 -11.28 -1.92 23.57
N TYR A 30 -11.26 -0.58 23.60
CA TYR A 30 -10.91 0.16 24.81
C TYR A 30 -12.21 0.69 25.42
N PRO A 31 -12.45 0.56 26.74
CA PRO A 31 -13.60 1.18 27.37
C PRO A 31 -13.58 2.70 27.09
N GLY A 32 -14.58 3.20 26.38
CA GLY A 32 -14.79 4.64 26.12
C GLY A 32 -14.17 5.21 24.83
N HIS A 33 -13.46 4.43 24.01
CA HIS A 33 -12.93 4.93 22.73
C HIS A 33 -13.19 3.94 21.58
N LYS A 34 -13.93 4.38 20.53
CA LYS A 34 -13.97 3.67 19.25
C LYS A 34 -12.61 3.83 18.57
N VAL A 35 -11.73 2.86 18.75
CA VAL A 35 -10.46 2.80 18.03
C VAL A 35 -10.71 2.24 16.62
N LYS A 36 -9.96 2.77 15.65
CA LYS A 36 -10.01 2.32 14.25
C LYS A 36 -9.72 0.82 14.18
N SER A 37 -10.61 0.06 13.54
CA SER A 37 -10.37 -1.35 13.23
C SER A 37 -9.05 -1.48 12.43
N SER A 38 -8.21 -2.44 12.82
CA SER A 38 -6.93 -2.67 12.12
C SER A 38 -7.03 -3.96 11.31
N GLU A 39 -6.77 -3.83 10.02
CA GLU A 39 -6.60 -4.94 9.11
C GLU A 39 -5.28 -5.66 9.40
N VAL A 40 -5.32 -6.99 9.42
CA VAL A 40 -4.19 -7.86 9.75
C VAL A 40 -4.09 -9.05 8.81
N ALA A 41 -2.86 -9.50 8.62
CA ALA A 41 -2.56 -10.79 8.04
C ALA A 41 -2.36 -11.81 9.18
N VAL A 42 -3.04 -12.95 9.08
CA VAL A 42 -2.97 -14.05 10.05
C VAL A 42 -2.33 -15.25 9.37
N LYS A 43 -1.05 -15.46 9.64
CA LYS A 43 -0.28 -16.61 9.17
C LYS A 43 -0.53 -17.79 10.09
N VAL A 44 -1.02 -18.90 9.55
CA VAL A 44 -1.32 -20.13 10.27
C VAL A 44 -0.48 -21.26 9.68
N ARG A 45 0.34 -21.89 10.52
CA ARG A 45 1.21 -23.01 10.13
C ARG A 45 0.37 -24.19 9.66
N HIS A 46 0.79 -24.82 8.56
CA HIS A 46 0.16 -26.05 8.07
C HIS A 46 0.27 -27.17 9.12
N PRO A 47 -0.80 -27.96 9.35
CA PRO A 47 -0.74 -29.10 10.23
C PRO A 47 0.35 -30.08 9.82
N CYS A 48 1.05 -30.65 10.80
CA CYS A 48 2.07 -31.69 10.61
C CYS A 48 3.29 -31.30 9.74
N VAL A 49 3.46 -30.02 9.38
CA VAL A 49 4.54 -29.60 8.47
C VAL A 49 5.92 -29.87 9.06
N GLU A 50 6.08 -29.76 10.38
CA GLU A 50 7.33 -30.05 11.07
C GLU A 50 7.72 -31.51 10.94
N GLU A 51 6.77 -32.42 11.16
CA GLU A 51 6.98 -33.86 11.09
C GLU A 51 7.28 -34.30 9.67
N ILE A 52 6.60 -33.73 8.68
CA ILE A 52 6.85 -33.99 7.25
C ILE A 52 8.27 -33.54 6.89
N MET A 53 8.64 -32.30 7.22
CA MET A 53 9.99 -31.77 6.92
C MET A 53 11.09 -32.59 7.62
N ARG A 54 10.88 -32.99 8.88
CA ARG A 54 11.85 -33.84 9.61
C ARG A 54 12.05 -35.18 8.91
N ARG A 55 10.98 -35.80 8.39
CA ARG A 55 11.07 -37.06 7.62
C ARG A 55 11.82 -36.87 6.32
N ASP A 56 11.54 -35.79 5.58
CA ASP A 56 12.23 -35.47 4.34
C ASP A 56 13.73 -35.29 4.58
N PHE A 57 14.13 -34.59 5.65
CA PHE A 57 15.54 -34.44 5.98
C PHE A 57 16.23 -35.74 6.38
N VAL A 58 15.53 -36.71 6.98
CA VAL A 58 16.09 -38.05 7.22
C VAL A 58 16.41 -38.74 5.90
N ILE A 59 15.49 -38.68 4.93
CA ILE A 59 15.68 -39.29 3.60
C ILE A 59 16.82 -38.61 2.86
N ILE A 60 16.83 -37.27 2.79
CA ILE A 60 17.87 -36.49 2.12
C ILE A 60 19.24 -36.75 2.77
N LYS A 61 19.31 -36.84 4.09
CA LYS A 61 20.56 -37.16 4.81
C LYS A 61 21.04 -38.57 4.51
N MET A 62 20.13 -39.54 4.37
CA MET A 62 20.49 -40.90 3.98
C MET A 62 21.04 -40.92 2.54
N ALA A 63 20.39 -40.23 1.61
CA ALA A 63 20.87 -40.09 0.23
C ALA A 63 22.23 -39.38 0.16
N ALA A 64 22.42 -38.31 0.92
CA ALA A 64 23.69 -37.58 0.99
C ALA A 64 24.84 -38.41 1.61
N LYS A 65 24.53 -39.39 2.46
CA LYS A 65 25.52 -40.37 2.92
C LYS A 65 25.85 -41.42 1.87
N LEU A 66 24.93 -41.74 0.96
CA LEU A 66 25.19 -42.71 -0.12
C LEU A 66 26.07 -42.11 -1.22
N THR A 67 26.07 -40.79 -1.40
CA THR A 67 26.93 -40.11 -2.38
C THR A 67 28.42 -40.25 -2.05
N THR A 68 28.78 -40.60 -0.80
CA THR A 68 30.19 -40.82 -0.45
C THR A 68 30.80 -42.04 -1.12
N PHE A 69 29.96 -42.96 -1.60
CA PHE A 69 30.36 -44.14 -2.37
C PHE A 69 30.50 -43.87 -3.87
N VAL A 70 30.14 -42.68 -4.35
CA VAL A 70 30.24 -42.31 -5.77
C VAL A 70 31.51 -41.48 -5.98
N PRO A 71 32.46 -41.96 -6.82
CA PRO A 71 33.67 -41.21 -7.14
C PRO A 71 33.34 -39.82 -7.74
N GLY A 72 33.97 -38.76 -7.23
CA GLY A 72 33.78 -37.38 -7.70
C GLY A 72 32.73 -36.56 -6.94
N LEU A 73 31.80 -37.18 -6.21
CA LEU A 73 30.79 -36.44 -5.41
C LEU A 73 31.25 -36.08 -3.99
N ASN A 74 32.32 -36.72 -3.50
CA ASN A 74 32.90 -36.46 -2.18
C ASN A 74 33.38 -35.02 -1.96
N TRP A 75 33.69 -34.28 -3.03
CA TRP A 75 34.21 -32.90 -2.94
C TRP A 75 33.14 -31.90 -2.48
N PHE A 76 31.86 -32.22 -2.66
CA PHE A 76 30.74 -31.33 -2.36
C PHE A 76 30.31 -31.34 -0.89
N ARG A 77 30.86 -32.23 -0.05
CA ARG A 77 30.52 -32.36 1.39
C ARG A 77 29.00 -32.27 1.62
N LEU A 78 28.26 -33.07 0.86
CA LEU A 78 26.81 -32.96 0.76
C LEU A 78 26.11 -33.20 2.10
N ASP A 79 26.72 -33.98 2.99
CA ASP A 79 26.21 -34.23 4.33
C ASP A 79 26.15 -32.94 5.17
N GLU A 80 27.20 -32.13 5.15
CA GLU A 80 27.27 -30.84 5.84
C GLU A 80 26.33 -29.82 5.22
N CYS A 81 26.27 -29.76 3.88
CA CYS A 81 25.33 -28.91 3.16
C CYS A 81 23.88 -29.23 3.56
N VAL A 82 23.51 -30.51 3.59
CA VAL A 82 22.18 -30.97 4.01
C VAL A 82 21.92 -30.66 5.48
N GLN A 83 22.91 -30.81 6.35
CA GLN A 83 22.75 -30.50 7.78
C GLN A 83 22.48 -29.01 8.00
N GLN A 84 23.27 -28.12 7.38
CA GLN A 84 23.07 -26.67 7.49
C GLN A 84 21.73 -26.25 6.88
N PHE A 85 21.40 -26.79 5.71
CA PHE A 85 20.12 -26.55 5.05
C PHE A 85 18.94 -26.99 5.92
N SER A 86 19.01 -28.17 6.55
CA SER A 86 17.94 -28.68 7.42
C SER A 86 17.69 -27.80 8.64
N LEU A 87 18.76 -27.29 9.26
CA LEU A 87 18.65 -26.37 10.39
C LEU A 87 17.97 -25.06 9.98
N TYR A 88 18.38 -24.51 8.83
CA TYR A 88 17.79 -23.28 8.29
C TYR A 88 16.30 -23.46 7.98
N MET A 89 15.95 -24.53 7.26
CA MET A 89 14.56 -24.80 6.87
C MET A 89 13.66 -25.12 8.06
N LEU A 90 14.11 -25.95 9.01
CA LEU A 90 13.34 -26.23 10.23
C LEU A 90 13.14 -24.98 11.09
N SER A 91 14.04 -24.00 11.01
CA SER A 91 13.88 -22.75 11.75
C SER A 91 12.70 -21.89 11.26
N GLN A 92 12.18 -22.13 10.05
CA GLN A 92 11.03 -21.42 9.49
C GLN A 92 9.70 -21.94 10.03
N VAL A 93 9.69 -23.14 10.62
CA VAL A 93 8.49 -23.79 11.16
C VAL A 93 7.94 -23.05 12.39
N ASP A 94 8.79 -22.32 13.12
CA ASP A 94 8.38 -21.53 14.28
C ASP A 94 8.16 -20.06 13.88
N LEU A 95 6.89 -19.70 13.70
CA LEU A 95 6.47 -18.35 13.29
C LEU A 95 6.82 -17.26 14.31
N SER A 96 7.11 -17.61 15.58
CA SER A 96 7.56 -16.61 16.57
C SER A 96 8.97 -16.09 16.27
N ARG A 97 9.79 -16.90 15.58
CA ARG A 97 11.11 -16.47 15.09
C ARG A 97 10.96 -15.47 13.96
N GLU A 98 10.00 -15.68 13.05
CA GLU A 98 9.68 -14.73 11.99
C GLU A 98 9.26 -13.37 12.58
N ALA A 99 8.36 -13.36 13.58
CA ALA A 99 7.98 -12.13 14.28
C ALA A 99 9.18 -11.40 14.90
N SER A 100 10.12 -12.15 15.49
CA SER A 100 11.34 -11.59 16.07
C SER A 100 12.27 -11.00 14.99
N HIS A 101 12.39 -11.66 13.84
CA HIS A 101 13.14 -11.15 12.69
C HIS A 101 12.50 -9.90 12.09
N LEU A 102 11.17 -9.87 11.93
CA LEU A 102 10.42 -8.68 11.48
C LEU A 102 10.65 -7.50 12.42
N SER A 103 10.58 -7.72 13.74
CA SER A 103 10.86 -6.68 14.74
C SER A 103 12.28 -6.10 14.59
N ARG A 104 13.26 -6.95 14.31
CA ARG A 104 14.64 -6.53 14.03
C ARG A 104 14.75 -5.74 12.71
N PHE A 105 14.09 -6.19 11.64
CA PHE A 105 14.04 -5.45 10.38
C PHE A 105 13.42 -4.07 10.54
N ILE A 106 12.28 -3.97 11.23
CA ILE A 106 11.62 -2.69 11.54
C ILE A 106 12.59 -1.76 12.26
N TYR A 107 13.30 -2.25 13.27
CA TYR A 107 14.31 -1.45 13.97
C TYR A 107 15.44 -1.02 13.04
N ASN A 108 16.05 -1.94 12.28
CA ASN A 108 17.18 -1.67 11.41
C ASN A 108 16.84 -0.68 10.28
N PHE A 109 15.59 -0.67 9.80
CA PHE A 109 15.11 0.18 8.71
C PHE A 109 14.30 1.40 9.19
N ARG A 110 14.24 1.69 10.50
CA ARG A 110 13.44 2.80 11.06
C ARG A 110 13.69 4.19 10.45
N GLY A 111 14.87 4.43 9.86
CA GLY A 111 15.24 5.68 9.20
C GLY A 111 15.11 5.67 7.68
N TRP A 112 14.69 4.54 7.08
CA TRP A 112 14.54 4.38 5.64
C TRP A 112 13.08 4.57 5.22
N LYS A 113 12.87 5.36 4.16
CA LYS A 113 11.53 5.67 3.64
C LYS A 113 11.06 4.68 2.56
N ASP A 114 12.00 4.05 1.87
CA ASP A 114 11.70 3.24 0.68
C ASP A 114 11.41 1.76 0.99
N ALA A 115 11.57 1.33 2.26
CA ALA A 115 11.30 -0.04 2.68
C ALA A 115 10.58 -0.06 4.03
N SER A 116 9.59 -0.94 4.15
CA SER A 116 8.89 -1.22 5.40
C SER A 116 8.58 -2.70 5.52
N PHE A 117 8.28 -3.16 6.72
CA PHE A 117 8.04 -4.56 7.04
C PHE A 117 6.71 -4.70 7.80
N PRO A 118 5.99 -5.82 7.63
CA PRO A 118 4.82 -6.13 8.46
C PRO A 118 5.15 -6.05 9.94
N LYS A 119 4.24 -5.48 10.72
CA LYS A 119 4.40 -5.27 12.16
C LYS A 119 3.72 -6.41 12.92
N PRO A 120 4.46 -7.27 13.65
CA PRO A 120 3.85 -8.28 14.50
C PRO A 120 2.94 -7.65 15.55
N VAL A 121 1.77 -8.24 15.77
CA VAL A 121 0.79 -7.78 16.75
C VAL A 121 0.93 -8.61 18.02
N PHE A 122 1.52 -8.05 19.07
CA PHE A 122 1.59 -8.70 20.37
C PHE A 122 0.31 -8.47 21.20
N PRO A 123 -0.16 -9.46 21.99
CA PRO A 123 0.45 -10.77 22.26
C PRO A 123 0.05 -11.89 21.28
N LEU A 124 -0.47 -11.57 20.09
CA LEU A 124 -0.96 -12.54 19.09
C LEU A 124 0.17 -13.15 18.23
N VAL A 125 1.24 -13.58 18.89
CA VAL A 125 2.40 -14.24 18.28
C VAL A 125 2.64 -15.58 18.98
N HIS A 126 2.67 -16.66 18.21
CA HIS A 126 2.83 -18.03 18.69
C HIS A 126 3.60 -18.87 17.66
N PRO A 127 4.32 -19.95 18.03
CA PRO A 127 5.06 -20.76 17.06
C PRO A 127 4.25 -21.30 15.88
N SER A 128 2.92 -21.48 16.04
CA SER A 128 2.03 -21.95 14.97
C SER A 128 1.14 -20.86 14.35
N VAL A 129 1.13 -19.64 14.91
CA VAL A 129 0.28 -18.54 14.42
C VAL A 129 1.01 -17.20 14.58
N LEU A 130 1.06 -16.40 13.52
CA LEU A 130 1.58 -15.03 13.54
C LEU A 130 0.52 -14.07 13.01
N VAL A 131 0.10 -13.12 13.86
CA VAL A 131 -0.72 -11.98 13.44
C VAL A 131 0.18 -10.77 13.24
N GLU A 132 0.09 -10.14 12.08
CA GLU A 132 0.87 -8.95 11.70
C GLU A 132 0.03 -7.93 10.92
N SER A 133 0.52 -6.70 10.75
CA SER A 133 -0.15 -5.70 9.92
C SER A 133 -0.36 -6.22 8.49
N PHE A 134 -1.55 -5.97 7.94
CA PHE A 134 -1.80 -6.27 6.54
C PHE A 134 -1.12 -5.21 5.66
N GLU A 135 -0.17 -5.64 4.82
CA GLU A 135 0.54 -4.74 3.91
C GLU A 135 -0.09 -4.82 2.50
N HIS A 136 -0.62 -3.70 2.02
CA HIS A 136 -1.08 -3.60 0.64
C HIS A 136 0.08 -3.37 -0.31
N GLY A 137 -0.02 -3.90 -1.52
CA GLY A 137 0.91 -3.65 -2.61
C GLY A 137 0.75 -4.69 -3.72
N GLU A 138 1.48 -4.52 -4.81
CA GLU A 138 1.55 -5.51 -5.88
C GLU A 138 2.83 -6.33 -5.73
N SER A 139 2.77 -7.64 -5.97
CA SER A 139 3.99 -8.45 -5.97
C SER A 139 5.00 -7.91 -6.98
N VAL A 140 6.28 -7.83 -6.59
CA VAL A 140 7.35 -7.39 -7.49
C VAL A 140 7.48 -8.30 -8.72
N ALA A 141 6.99 -9.53 -8.66
CA ALA A 141 6.92 -10.46 -9.81
C ALA A 141 6.22 -9.82 -11.03
N ARG A 142 5.20 -8.97 -10.81
CA ARG A 142 4.50 -8.24 -11.89
C ARG A 142 5.46 -7.38 -12.72
N TYR A 143 6.49 -6.81 -12.09
CA TYR A 143 7.44 -5.90 -12.70
C TYR A 143 8.65 -6.63 -13.30
N VAL A 144 8.99 -7.81 -12.74
CA VAL A 144 10.08 -8.67 -13.22
C VAL A 144 9.64 -9.44 -14.47
N ASP A 145 8.47 -10.09 -14.42
CA ASP A 145 7.99 -10.99 -15.46
C ASP A 145 7.07 -10.29 -16.49
N GLY A 146 6.57 -9.10 -16.16
CA GLY A 146 5.57 -8.39 -16.97
C GLY A 146 6.13 -7.29 -17.88
N PHE A 147 5.42 -7.04 -18.99
CA PHE A 147 5.55 -5.84 -19.83
C PHE A 147 4.90 -4.59 -19.20
N GLU A 148 4.33 -4.72 -18.01
CA GLU A 148 3.60 -3.67 -17.32
C GLU A 148 4.49 -2.91 -16.34
N GLY A 149 4.18 -1.63 -16.15
CA GLY A 149 4.95 -0.70 -15.32
C GLY A 149 5.89 0.18 -16.15
N HIS A 150 5.98 1.47 -15.78
CA HIS A 150 6.90 2.39 -16.43
C HIS A 150 8.36 1.99 -16.17
N GLU A 151 9.23 2.10 -17.18
CA GLU A 151 10.66 1.73 -17.07
C GLU A 151 11.37 2.40 -15.88
N TRP A 152 11.02 3.66 -15.58
CA TRP A 152 11.58 4.37 -14.44
C TRP A 152 11.21 3.72 -13.09
N LEU A 153 10.01 3.15 -12.96
CA LEU A 153 9.55 2.48 -11.74
C LEU A 153 10.29 1.14 -11.56
N LYS A 154 10.46 0.37 -12.64
CA LYS A 154 11.28 -0.85 -12.63
C LYS A 154 12.71 -0.55 -12.16
N SER A 155 13.31 0.49 -12.72
CA SER A 155 14.64 0.98 -12.31
C SER A 155 14.66 1.38 -10.82
N LYS A 156 13.67 2.17 -10.36
CA LYS A 156 13.56 2.59 -8.96
C LYS A 156 13.45 1.39 -8.01
N VAL A 157 12.60 0.41 -8.32
CA VAL A 157 12.45 -0.81 -7.50
C VAL A 157 13.76 -1.62 -7.46
N ALA A 158 14.46 -1.75 -8.59
CA ALA A 158 15.76 -2.43 -8.64
C ALA A 158 16.82 -1.72 -7.77
N HIS A 159 16.86 -0.39 -7.81
CA HIS A 159 17.75 0.40 -6.95
C HIS A 159 17.41 0.24 -5.46
N ILE A 160 16.14 0.30 -5.10
CA ILE A 160 15.69 0.09 -3.70
C ILE A 160 16.08 -1.32 -3.24
N GLY A 161 15.82 -2.35 -4.04
CA GLY A 161 16.16 -3.74 -3.72
C GLY A 161 17.67 -3.95 -3.53
N THR A 162 18.48 -3.38 -4.43
CA THR A 162 19.95 -3.47 -4.34
C THR A 162 20.47 -2.76 -3.09
N ASN A 163 20.00 -1.54 -2.82
CA ASN A 163 20.41 -0.79 -1.64
C ASN A 163 19.97 -1.50 -0.34
N ALA A 164 18.75 -2.06 -0.31
CA ALA A 164 18.26 -2.81 0.84
C ALA A 164 19.12 -4.07 1.10
N LEU A 165 19.47 -4.83 0.06
CA LEU A 165 20.34 -6.00 0.17
C LEU A 165 21.73 -5.62 0.69
N LEU A 166 22.36 -4.58 0.12
CA LEU A 166 23.66 -4.11 0.55
C LEU A 166 23.65 -3.61 1.99
N LYS A 167 22.60 -2.89 2.41
CA LYS A 167 22.43 -2.47 3.81
C LYS A 167 22.31 -3.68 4.74
N MET A 168 21.44 -4.63 4.42
CA MET A 168 21.26 -5.86 5.21
C MET A 168 22.57 -6.62 5.39
N LEU A 169 23.34 -6.75 4.30
CA LEU A 169 24.59 -7.50 4.27
C LEU A 169 25.74 -6.75 4.95
N LEU A 170 26.00 -5.51 4.55
CA LEU A 170 27.22 -4.78 4.89
C LEU A 170 27.09 -3.91 6.15
N VAL A 171 25.87 -3.47 6.49
CA VAL A 171 25.62 -2.56 7.62
C VAL A 171 24.98 -3.29 8.79
N ASP A 172 23.92 -4.04 8.53
CA ASP A 172 23.12 -4.64 9.59
C ASP A 172 23.62 -6.02 10.03
N ASN A 173 24.46 -6.66 9.19
CA ASN A 173 24.87 -8.06 9.31
C ASN A 173 23.67 -8.98 9.64
N PHE A 174 22.56 -8.72 8.95
CA PHE A 174 21.29 -9.40 9.14
C PHE A 174 20.50 -9.37 7.84
N VAL A 175 20.42 -10.51 7.17
CA VAL A 175 19.96 -10.62 5.78
C VAL A 175 18.65 -11.39 5.71
N HIS A 176 17.74 -10.90 4.87
CA HIS A 176 16.59 -11.68 4.43
C HIS A 176 17.07 -12.72 3.43
N ALA A 177 17.23 -13.97 3.87
CA ALA A 177 17.83 -15.02 3.05
C ALA A 177 16.91 -15.54 1.92
N ASP A 178 15.65 -15.12 1.87
CA ASP A 178 14.69 -15.45 0.79
C ASP A 178 14.04 -14.21 0.16
N MET A 179 14.80 -13.42 -0.60
CA MET A 179 14.27 -12.25 -1.34
C MET A 179 13.58 -12.63 -2.67
N HIS A 180 12.81 -13.73 -2.68
CA HIS A 180 12.04 -14.11 -3.86
C HIS A 180 10.95 -13.06 -4.17
N PRO A 181 10.58 -12.83 -5.45
CA PRO A 181 9.53 -11.88 -5.84
C PRO A 181 8.17 -12.02 -5.14
N GLY A 182 7.86 -13.22 -4.60
CA GLY A 182 6.65 -13.47 -3.82
C GLY A 182 6.63 -12.80 -2.44
N ASN A 183 7.80 -12.49 -1.86
CA ASN A 183 7.94 -11.91 -0.52
C ASN A 183 8.07 -10.38 -0.54
N ILE A 184 8.05 -9.76 -1.72
CA ILE A 184 8.28 -8.33 -1.89
C ILE A 184 7.06 -7.70 -2.55
N LEU A 185 6.46 -6.74 -1.87
CA LEU A 185 5.35 -5.93 -2.36
C LEU A 185 5.85 -4.54 -2.73
N VAL A 186 5.43 -4.06 -3.89
CA VAL A 186 5.64 -2.69 -4.37
C VAL A 186 4.39 -1.88 -4.05
N ARG A 187 4.55 -0.83 -3.25
CA ARG A 187 3.53 0.19 -3.05
C ARG A 187 3.76 1.34 -4.02
N ASN A 188 2.94 1.40 -5.07
CA ASN A 188 2.92 2.58 -5.92
C ASN A 188 1.94 3.61 -5.32
N ASN A 189 2.48 4.75 -4.89
CA ASN A 189 1.68 5.87 -4.40
C ASN A 189 1.21 6.79 -5.55
N GLU A 190 1.54 6.47 -6.80
CA GLU A 190 0.99 7.19 -7.94
C GLU A 190 -0.53 7.02 -8.01
N LEU A 191 -1.16 8.04 -8.58
CA LEU A 191 -2.56 7.97 -8.94
C LEU A 191 -2.73 6.91 -10.03
N SER A 192 -3.63 5.95 -9.82
CA SER A 192 -4.00 5.04 -10.89
C SER A 192 -4.57 5.82 -12.08
N LYS A 193 -4.61 5.22 -13.27
CA LYS A 193 -5.25 5.86 -14.44
C LYS A 193 -6.69 6.29 -14.12
N THR A 194 -7.43 5.46 -13.41
CA THR A 194 -8.79 5.75 -12.95
C THR A 194 -8.82 6.94 -11.99
N ASP A 195 -7.89 7.02 -11.04
CA ASP A 195 -7.81 8.14 -10.09
C ASP A 195 -7.45 9.44 -10.80
N ARG A 196 -6.53 9.39 -11.76
CA ARG A 196 -6.17 10.53 -12.63
C ARG A 196 -7.37 11.01 -13.43
N ASP A 197 -8.11 10.09 -14.06
CA ASP A 197 -9.29 10.40 -14.85
C ASP A 197 -10.42 10.98 -13.96
N ASN A 198 -10.59 10.45 -12.75
CA ASN A 198 -11.56 10.97 -11.79
C ASN A 198 -11.16 12.35 -11.25
N LEU A 199 -9.89 12.57 -10.91
CA LEU A 199 -9.38 13.88 -10.50
C LEU A 199 -9.49 14.90 -11.63
N LEU A 200 -9.13 14.53 -12.85
CA LEU A 200 -9.27 15.41 -14.01
C LEU A 200 -10.75 15.73 -14.27
N GLY A 201 -11.64 14.74 -14.15
CA GLY A 201 -13.07 14.93 -14.24
C GLY A 201 -13.61 15.85 -13.15
N PHE A 202 -13.14 15.68 -11.92
CA PHE A 202 -13.45 16.54 -10.78
C PHE A 202 -13.02 17.99 -11.07
N PHE A 203 -11.75 18.25 -11.37
CA PHE A 203 -11.27 19.60 -11.64
C PHE A 203 -11.94 20.26 -12.87
N LYS A 204 -12.28 19.48 -13.91
CA LYS A 204 -13.06 19.98 -15.05
C LYS A 204 -14.48 20.39 -14.63
N ALA A 205 -15.11 19.61 -13.77
CA ALA A 205 -16.43 19.91 -13.22
C ALA A 205 -16.37 21.18 -12.37
N VAL A 206 -15.37 21.30 -11.49
CA VAL A 206 -15.13 22.50 -10.68
C VAL A 206 -14.91 23.73 -11.57
N ALA A 207 -14.06 23.62 -12.60
CA ALA A 207 -13.79 24.69 -13.56
C ALA A 207 -15.04 25.15 -14.34
N ARG A 208 -15.98 24.23 -14.61
CA ARG A 208 -17.25 24.50 -15.30
C ARG A 208 -18.40 24.86 -14.35
N ARG A 209 -18.14 24.89 -13.05
CA ARG A 209 -19.16 25.02 -11.99
C ARG A 209 -20.27 23.94 -12.07
N ASP A 210 -19.91 22.74 -12.51
CA ASP A 210 -20.78 21.57 -12.54
C ASP A 210 -20.69 20.81 -11.21
N GLY A 211 -21.48 21.23 -10.22
CA GLY A 211 -21.46 20.65 -8.87
C GLY A 211 -21.85 19.18 -8.82
N ARG A 212 -22.82 18.76 -9.65
CA ARG A 212 -23.26 17.38 -9.72
C ARG A 212 -22.13 16.45 -10.17
N THR A 213 -21.47 16.77 -11.29
CA THR A 213 -20.33 15.97 -11.76
C THR A 213 -19.17 16.03 -10.77
N ALA A 214 -18.92 17.18 -10.12
CA ALA A 214 -17.89 17.30 -9.09
C ALA A 214 -18.15 16.34 -7.91
N ALA A 215 -19.38 16.27 -7.43
CA ALA A 215 -19.78 15.36 -6.34
C ALA A 215 -19.66 13.88 -6.75
N GLU A 216 -20.18 13.52 -7.93
CA GLU A 216 -20.10 12.15 -8.45
C GLU A 216 -18.65 11.70 -8.65
N ARG A 217 -17.76 12.60 -9.10
CA ARG A 217 -16.33 12.31 -9.23
C ARG A 217 -15.66 12.17 -7.88
N THR A 218 -16.02 13.01 -6.90
CA THR A 218 -15.50 12.95 -5.53
C THR A 218 -15.81 11.60 -4.88
N LEU A 219 -17.03 11.07 -5.05
CA LEU A 219 -17.40 9.74 -4.56
C LEU A 219 -16.55 8.61 -5.19
N LYS A 220 -16.06 8.81 -6.41
CA LYS A 220 -15.19 7.87 -7.15
C LYS A 220 -13.70 8.04 -6.85
N LEU A 221 -13.31 9.00 -6.00
CA LEU A 221 -11.93 9.19 -5.53
C LEU A 221 -11.53 8.25 -4.39
N SER A 222 -12.42 7.34 -4.00
CA SER A 222 -12.09 6.23 -3.12
C SER A 222 -12.70 4.93 -3.63
N LYS A 223 -11.95 3.83 -3.45
CA LYS A 223 -12.43 2.48 -3.73
C LYS A 223 -13.47 1.99 -2.72
N GLN A 224 -13.48 2.56 -1.51
CA GLN A 224 -14.37 2.16 -0.42
C GLN A 224 -15.03 3.39 0.21
N GLN A 225 -16.33 3.58 -0.08
CA GLN A 225 -17.11 4.68 0.46
C GLN A 225 -17.77 4.33 1.80
N ASN A 226 -17.66 5.26 2.74
CA ASN A 226 -18.41 5.26 4.00
C ASN A 226 -19.63 6.20 3.96
N CYS A 227 -19.88 6.83 2.81
CA CYS A 227 -20.98 7.77 2.64
C CYS A 227 -22.33 7.03 2.73
N PRO A 228 -23.16 7.33 3.75
CA PRO A 228 -24.40 6.58 3.97
C PRO A 228 -25.48 6.96 2.95
N ASN A 229 -25.47 8.19 2.44
CA ASN A 229 -26.41 8.66 1.43
C ASN A 229 -25.70 9.48 0.34
N PRO A 230 -25.15 8.80 -0.69
CA PRO A 230 -24.46 9.48 -1.79
C PRO A 230 -25.33 10.45 -2.59
N GLN A 231 -26.65 10.23 -2.66
CA GLN A 231 -27.56 11.09 -3.43
C GLN A 231 -27.71 12.45 -2.77
N THR A 232 -27.95 12.48 -1.45
CA THR A 232 -28.06 13.74 -0.69
C THR A 232 -26.74 14.54 -0.73
N PHE A 233 -25.60 13.85 -0.66
CA PHE A 233 -24.30 14.51 -0.86
C PHE A 233 -24.21 15.21 -2.23
N VAL A 234 -24.64 14.53 -3.30
CA VAL A 234 -24.62 15.10 -4.65
C VAL A 234 -25.54 16.32 -4.76
N GLU A 235 -26.75 16.24 -4.22
CA GLU A 235 -27.72 17.35 -4.22
C GLU A 235 -27.20 18.58 -3.48
N GLU A 236 -26.62 18.40 -2.28
CA GLU A 236 -26.08 19.50 -1.48
C GLU A 236 -24.87 20.15 -2.14
N VAL A 237 -23.99 19.38 -2.77
CA VAL A 237 -22.86 19.94 -3.52
C VAL A 237 -23.34 20.66 -4.78
N GLU A 238 -24.35 20.13 -5.47
CA GLU A 238 -24.94 20.81 -6.63
C GLU A 238 -25.52 22.18 -6.26
N GLU A 239 -26.21 22.29 -5.13
CA GLU A 239 -26.76 23.55 -4.63
C GLU A 239 -25.67 24.58 -4.32
N VAL A 240 -24.59 24.16 -3.66
CA VAL A 240 -23.41 24.99 -3.36
C VAL A 240 -22.79 25.57 -4.63
N PHE A 241 -22.56 24.72 -5.65
CA PHE A 241 -22.02 25.17 -6.93
C PHE A 241 -22.99 26.04 -7.73
N ARG A 242 -24.31 25.79 -7.61
CA ARG A 242 -25.35 26.62 -8.23
C ARG A 242 -25.32 28.03 -7.65
N PHE A 243 -25.15 28.17 -6.33
CA PHE A 243 -24.95 29.47 -5.68
C PHE A 243 -23.69 30.16 -6.20
N TRP A 244 -22.56 29.47 -6.29
CA TRP A 244 -21.33 30.05 -6.87
C TRP A 244 -21.49 30.48 -8.33
N GLY A 245 -22.41 29.85 -9.07
CA GLY A 245 -22.78 30.22 -10.43
C GLY A 245 -23.51 31.56 -10.57
N THR A 246 -23.99 32.15 -9.47
CA THR A 246 -24.72 33.44 -9.47
C THR A 246 -23.78 34.64 -9.46
N ALA A 247 -24.31 35.84 -9.76
CA ALA A 247 -23.55 37.09 -9.69
C ALA A 247 -23.03 37.41 -8.27
N GLU A 248 -23.78 37.01 -7.24
CA GLU A 248 -23.35 37.11 -5.84
C GLU A 248 -22.22 36.10 -5.55
N GLY A 249 -22.35 34.88 -6.08
CA GLY A 249 -21.35 33.82 -6.00
C GLY A 249 -20.04 34.11 -6.73
N GLU A 250 -20.02 34.98 -7.74
CA GLU A 250 -18.78 35.40 -8.41
C GLU A 250 -17.82 36.18 -7.50
N SER A 251 -18.35 36.80 -6.44
CA SER A 251 -17.54 37.48 -5.43
C SER A 251 -16.95 36.54 -4.37
N VAL A 252 -17.43 35.29 -4.32
CA VAL A 252 -16.96 34.27 -3.37
C VAL A 252 -15.62 33.72 -3.84
N HIS A 253 -14.68 33.62 -2.91
CA HIS A 253 -13.33 33.18 -3.23
C HIS A 253 -13.30 31.67 -3.50
N PRO A 254 -12.55 31.18 -4.52
CA PRO A 254 -12.43 29.75 -4.79
C PRO A 254 -11.93 28.88 -3.62
N ALA A 255 -11.18 29.47 -2.70
CA ALA A 255 -10.74 28.80 -1.47
C ALA A 255 -11.91 28.51 -0.52
N ASP A 256 -12.83 29.46 -0.36
CA ASP A 256 -14.02 29.32 0.49
C ASP A 256 -14.95 28.27 -0.13
N CYS A 257 -15.04 28.28 -1.46
CA CYS A 257 -15.73 27.27 -2.23
C CYS A 257 -15.21 25.85 -1.91
N MET A 258 -13.88 25.65 -2.00
CA MET A 258 -13.26 24.37 -1.68
C MET A 258 -13.47 23.97 -0.21
N HIS A 259 -13.43 24.92 0.71
CA HIS A 259 -13.71 24.67 2.13
C HIS A 259 -15.11 24.11 2.34
N GLU A 260 -16.12 24.73 1.72
CA GLU A 260 -17.52 24.30 1.81
C GLU A 260 -17.70 22.88 1.24
N LEU A 261 -17.03 22.55 0.13
CA LEU A 261 -17.00 21.18 -0.40
C LEU A 261 -16.41 20.18 0.61
N PHE A 262 -15.29 20.50 1.26
CA PHE A 262 -14.70 19.63 2.29
C PHE A 262 -15.60 19.48 3.51
N GLU A 263 -16.32 20.53 3.90
CA GLU A 263 -17.31 20.44 4.97
C GLU A 263 -18.45 19.48 4.61
N LYS A 264 -18.95 19.53 3.37
CA LYS A 264 -19.95 18.57 2.88
C LYS A 264 -19.41 17.15 2.88
N MET A 265 -18.18 16.94 2.41
CA MET A 265 -17.53 15.62 2.46
C MET A 265 -17.43 15.08 3.88
N ARG A 266 -17.04 15.92 4.85
CA ARG A 266 -16.95 15.55 6.27
C ARG A 266 -18.32 15.16 6.83
N ASN A 267 -19.35 15.98 6.59
CA ASN A 267 -20.70 15.76 7.13
C ASN A 267 -21.33 14.47 6.58
N HIS A 268 -21.09 14.19 5.30
CA HIS A 268 -21.58 12.99 4.62
C HIS A 268 -20.63 11.79 4.73
N ARG A 269 -19.52 11.89 5.46
CA ARG A 269 -18.53 10.80 5.63
C ARG A 269 -18.02 10.23 4.29
N VAL A 270 -17.79 11.11 3.33
CA VAL A 270 -17.20 10.76 2.03
C VAL A 270 -15.72 10.45 2.22
N ASN A 271 -15.30 9.26 1.80
CA ASN A 271 -13.89 8.86 1.86
C ASN A 271 -13.15 9.29 0.59
N ILE A 272 -11.86 9.58 0.72
CA ILE A 272 -10.92 9.75 -0.39
C ILE A 272 -9.68 8.89 -0.10
N ASP A 273 -9.17 8.18 -1.11
CA ASP A 273 -7.96 7.37 -0.96
C ASP A 273 -6.74 8.28 -0.69
N GLY A 274 -5.81 7.84 0.17
CA GLY A 274 -4.72 8.69 0.67
C GLY A 274 -3.85 9.34 -0.41
N ASN A 275 -3.60 8.62 -1.50
CA ASN A 275 -2.84 9.07 -2.68
C ASN A 275 -3.53 10.29 -3.32
N VAL A 276 -4.86 10.23 -3.43
CA VAL A 276 -5.70 11.28 -3.99
C VAL A 276 -5.83 12.45 -3.02
N SER A 277 -6.02 12.17 -1.73
CA SER A 277 -6.07 13.21 -0.69
C SER A 277 -4.79 14.05 -0.70
N THR A 278 -3.64 13.42 -0.88
CA THR A 278 -2.36 14.13 -0.95
C THR A 278 -2.37 15.18 -2.06
N VAL A 279 -2.87 14.85 -3.26
CA VAL A 279 -2.96 15.79 -4.39
C VAL A 279 -3.94 16.93 -4.12
N LEU A 280 -5.10 16.62 -3.52
CA LEU A 280 -6.08 17.66 -3.16
C LEU A 280 -5.50 18.62 -2.11
N PHE A 281 -4.87 18.10 -1.05
CA PHE A 281 -4.28 18.92 0.01
C PHE A 281 -3.08 19.73 -0.48
N THR A 282 -2.19 19.17 -1.31
CA THR A 282 -1.08 19.95 -1.88
C THR A 282 -1.57 21.08 -2.78
N THR A 283 -2.66 20.86 -3.53
CA THR A 283 -3.29 21.91 -4.34
C THR A 283 -3.84 23.04 -3.47
N LEU A 284 -4.48 22.73 -2.33
CA LEU A 284 -4.98 23.74 -1.39
C LEU A 284 -3.86 24.50 -0.70
N VAL A 285 -2.81 23.80 -0.25
CA VAL A 285 -1.65 24.45 0.35
C VAL A 285 -1.03 25.41 -0.66
N LEU A 286 -0.85 24.96 -1.91
CA LEU A 286 -0.34 25.78 -3.01
C LEU A 286 -1.16 27.05 -3.21
N GLU A 287 -2.48 26.92 -3.31
CA GLU A 287 -3.40 28.06 -3.41
C GLU A 287 -3.25 29.03 -2.23
N GLY A 288 -3.19 28.51 -1.01
CA GLY A 288 -3.14 29.31 0.20
C GLY A 288 -1.90 30.20 0.33
N TRP A 289 -0.71 29.73 -0.09
CA TRP A 289 0.49 30.59 -0.09
C TRP A 289 0.65 31.40 -1.38
N GLN A 290 0.18 30.91 -2.54
CA GLN A 290 0.12 31.71 -3.77
C GLN A 290 -0.68 32.99 -3.55
N ARG A 291 -1.82 32.91 -2.87
CA ARG A 291 -2.63 34.08 -2.50
C ARG A 291 -1.90 35.10 -1.64
N LYS A 292 -1.05 34.64 -0.72
CA LYS A 292 -0.24 35.55 0.11
C LYS A 292 0.81 36.30 -0.72
N LEU A 293 1.28 35.70 -1.81
CA LEU A 293 2.24 36.32 -2.71
C LEU A 293 1.58 37.25 -3.73
N ASP A 294 0.45 36.84 -4.30
CA ASP A 294 -0.33 37.62 -5.26
C ASP A 294 -1.83 37.50 -4.94
N PRO A 295 -2.41 38.48 -4.20
CA PRO A 295 -3.83 38.48 -3.85
C PRO A 295 -4.79 38.58 -5.04
N GLY A 296 -4.29 38.99 -6.22
CA GLY A 296 -5.07 39.07 -7.46
C GLY A 296 -5.00 37.80 -8.32
N TYR A 297 -4.22 36.81 -7.89
CA TYR A 297 -4.04 35.57 -8.64
C TYR A 297 -5.27 34.66 -8.52
N ASP A 298 -5.88 34.35 -9.66
CA ASP A 298 -7.05 33.48 -9.75
C ASP A 298 -6.67 32.08 -10.26
N ILE A 299 -6.57 31.13 -9.33
CA ILE A 299 -6.27 29.73 -9.62
C ILE A 299 -7.36 29.09 -10.50
N MET A 300 -8.62 29.50 -10.35
CA MET A 300 -9.74 28.97 -11.14
C MET A 300 -9.67 29.43 -12.59
N ARG A 301 -9.26 30.68 -12.83
CA ARG A 301 -9.00 31.16 -14.19
C ARG A 301 -7.84 30.44 -14.85
N THR A 302 -6.80 30.12 -14.09
CA THR A 302 -5.67 29.31 -14.58
C THR A 302 -6.14 27.89 -14.90
N LEU A 303 -6.90 27.27 -14.00
CA LEU A 303 -7.48 25.94 -14.17
C LEU A 303 -8.39 25.88 -15.40
N GLN A 304 -9.29 26.84 -15.58
CA GLN A 304 -10.15 26.98 -16.76
C GLN A 304 -9.32 27.12 -18.05
N LYS A 305 -8.30 27.99 -18.06
CA LYS A 305 -7.42 28.15 -19.23
C LYS A 305 -6.67 26.85 -19.57
N MET A 306 -6.23 26.10 -18.56
CA MET A 306 -5.46 24.86 -18.75
C MET A 306 -6.36 23.68 -19.15
N LEU A 307 -7.53 23.53 -18.54
CA LEU A 307 -8.41 22.36 -18.73
C LEU A 307 -9.38 22.49 -19.89
N LEU A 308 -9.70 23.71 -20.33
CA LEU A 308 -10.66 23.97 -21.40
C LEU A 308 -10.00 24.29 -22.75
N LYS A 309 -8.67 24.48 -22.80
CA LYS A 309 -7.91 24.48 -24.07
C LYS A 309 -7.59 23.04 -24.49
N THR A 310 -8.08 22.67 -25.66
CA THR A 310 -8.10 21.29 -26.22
C THR A 310 -6.71 20.67 -26.41
N ASP A 311 -5.65 21.48 -26.53
CA ASP A 311 -4.30 21.01 -26.87
C ASP A 311 -3.41 20.56 -25.69
N TRP A 312 -3.85 20.77 -24.45
CA TRP A 312 -2.99 20.54 -23.28
C TRP A 312 -3.12 19.19 -22.59
N MET A 313 -4.05 18.31 -23.01
CA MET A 313 -4.15 16.94 -22.44
C MET A 313 -2.85 16.15 -22.57
N LYS A 314 -2.01 16.45 -23.58
CA LYS A 314 -0.65 15.89 -23.69
C LYS A 314 0.32 16.50 -22.68
N SER A 315 0.20 17.79 -22.37
CA SER A 315 1.16 18.52 -21.53
C SER A 315 0.92 18.31 -20.02
N LEU A 316 -0.34 18.10 -19.62
CA LEU A 316 -0.70 17.84 -18.21
C LEU A 316 -0.29 16.43 -17.76
N SER A 317 -0.27 15.44 -18.67
CA SER A 317 0.35 14.14 -18.36
C SER A 317 1.85 14.32 -18.10
N TYR A 318 2.57 15.05 -18.95
CA TYR A 318 3.99 15.35 -18.73
C TYR A 318 4.28 16.15 -17.45
N THR A 319 3.37 17.04 -17.05
CA THR A 319 3.55 17.88 -15.86
C THR A 319 3.29 17.09 -14.57
N VAL A 320 2.29 16.21 -14.56
CA VAL A 320 2.04 15.28 -13.44
C VAL A 320 3.16 14.25 -13.34
N ASP A 321 3.64 13.73 -14.46
CA ASP A 321 4.79 12.82 -14.52
C ASP A 321 6.09 13.54 -14.06
N GLY A 322 6.22 14.85 -14.31
CA GLY A 322 7.36 15.68 -13.89
C GLY A 322 7.33 16.15 -12.43
N LEU A 323 6.15 16.35 -11.84
CA LEU A 323 5.97 16.64 -10.41
C LEU A 323 6.12 15.40 -9.51
N MET A 324 6.05 14.20 -10.11
CA MET A 324 6.25 12.90 -9.46
C MET A 324 7.60 12.25 -9.79
N ALA A 325 8.42 12.88 -10.63
CA ALA A 325 9.82 12.52 -10.83
C ALA A 325 10.65 12.93 -9.58
N PRO A 326 11.69 12.16 -9.20
CA PRO A 326 12.35 12.26 -7.90
C PRO A 326 12.99 13.60 -7.56
#